data_AF-A0A2W4ZWZ1-F1
#
_entry.id   AF-A0A2W4ZWZ1-F1
#
_cell.length_a   1.000
_cell.length_b   1.000
_cell.length_c   1.000
_cell.angle_alpha   90.00
_cell.angle_beta   90.00
_cell.angle_gamma   90.00
#
_symmetry.space_group_name_H-M   'P 1'
#
loop_
_entity.id
_entity.type
_entity.pdbx_description
1 polymer ?
#
loop_
_entity_poly.entity_id
_entity_poly.type
_entity_poly.pdbx_seq_one_letter_code
_entity_poly.pdbx_strand_id
1 'polypeptide(L)'
;MHKIISFGIMGLALTAGACTSPAVYMSDTDVISLSDEQLCDYNNNYRSESRTQAEIRRRDLNCNRHHRTCLKKGIQPNTEAMGFCEDMLRENERLRYDPPYDHFGMGLYGFSDYDRIRAVHRFR
;
A
#
# COMPACT_ATOMS: atom_id res chain seq x y z
N MET A 1 39.94 42.55 -6.31
CA MET A 1 38.75 42.30 -5.47
C MET A 1 37.85 41.33 -6.22
N HIS A 2 37.92 40.03 -5.90
CA HIS A 2 37.08 39.00 -6.52
C HIS A 2 36.03 38.56 -5.48
N LYS A 3 34.75 38.84 -5.74
CA LYS A 3 33.63 38.23 -5.01
C LYS A 3 33.07 37.11 -5.88
N ILE A 4 33.49 35.89 -5.60
CA ILE A 4 32.86 34.69 -6.14
C ILE A 4 31.64 34.42 -5.26
N ILE A 5 30.46 34.53 -5.86
CA ILE A 5 29.19 34.20 -5.23
C ILE A 5 29.10 32.67 -5.20
N SER A 6 29.33 32.08 -4.02
CA SER A 6 29.11 30.65 -3.79
C SER A 6 27.61 30.33 -3.69
N PHE A 7 26.94 30.16 -4.83
CA PHE A 7 25.72 29.36 -4.91
C PHE A 7 26.15 27.94 -5.27
N GLY A 8 26.35 27.09 -4.27
CA GLY A 8 26.90 25.76 -4.47
C GLY A 8 26.29 24.71 -3.54
N ILE A 9 25.25 24.05 -4.04
CA ILE A 9 24.92 22.65 -3.73
C ILE A 9 24.50 22.38 -2.27
N MET A 10 23.34 22.90 -1.88
CA MET A 10 22.56 22.36 -0.76
C MET A 10 21.39 21.57 -1.36
N GLY A 11 21.69 20.39 -1.92
CA GLY A 11 20.71 19.61 -2.64
C GLY A 11 21.22 18.24 -3.05
N LEU A 12 21.19 17.30 -2.10
CA LEU A 12 20.84 15.87 -2.28
C LEU A 12 21.22 15.12 -0.97
N ALA A 13 20.35 15.16 0.03
CA ALA A 13 20.48 14.34 1.23
C ALA A 13 19.14 13.68 1.58
N LEU A 14 18.46 13.09 0.58
CA LEU A 14 17.14 12.46 0.75
C LEU A 14 17.05 11.04 0.16
N THR A 15 18.17 10.37 -0.15
CA THR A 15 18.14 9.05 -0.80
C THR A 15 18.61 7.86 0.07
N ALA A 16 18.88 8.05 1.37
CA ALA A 16 19.50 7.01 2.21
C ALA A 16 18.56 6.31 3.21
N GLY A 17 17.24 6.29 2.98
CA GLY A 17 16.27 5.89 4.02
C GLY A 17 15.59 4.52 3.86
N ALA A 18 15.68 3.86 2.71
CA ALA A 18 14.82 2.69 2.41
C ALA A 18 15.55 1.33 2.38
N CYS A 19 16.70 1.20 3.05
CA CYS A 19 17.56 0.02 2.85
C CYS A 19 17.59 -0.98 4.01
N THR A 20 17.09 -0.62 5.20
CA THR A 20 17.05 -1.54 6.34
C THR A 20 15.77 -1.35 7.15
N SER A 21 15.09 -2.45 7.47
CA SER A 21 13.97 -2.42 8.40
C SER A 21 14.47 -1.96 9.77
N PRO A 22 13.77 -1.05 10.47
CA PRO A 22 14.09 -0.69 11.86
C PRO A 22 14.02 -1.90 12.79
N ALA A 23 13.24 -2.93 12.41
CA ALA A 23 13.13 -4.20 13.12
C ALA A 23 14.48 -4.93 13.27
N VAL A 24 15.50 -4.60 12.48
CA VAL A 24 16.85 -5.18 12.62
C VAL A 24 17.47 -4.86 13.99
N TYR A 25 17.13 -3.72 14.59
CA TYR A 25 17.67 -3.29 15.88
C TYR A 25 16.75 -3.59 17.08
N MET A 26 15.59 -4.20 16.82
CA MET A 26 14.62 -4.55 17.84
C MET A 26 14.98 -5.88 18.49
N SER A 27 14.66 -6.05 19.78
CA SER A 27 14.70 -7.36 20.42
C SER A 27 13.51 -8.21 19.97
N ASP A 28 13.55 -9.52 20.20
CA ASP A 28 12.45 -10.41 19.82
C ASP A 28 11.16 -10.06 20.58
N THR A 29 11.28 -9.64 21.85
CA THR A 29 10.15 -9.14 22.64
C THR A 29 9.55 -7.87 22.04
N ASP A 30 10.37 -6.98 21.50
CA ASP A 30 9.88 -5.76 20.86
C ASP A 30 9.16 -6.09 19.55
N VAL A 31 9.67 -7.03 18.74
CA VAL A 31 9.01 -7.48 17.50
C VAL A 31 7.66 -8.13 17.81
N ILE A 32 7.57 -8.95 18.87
CA ILE A 32 6.30 -9.54 19.32
C ILE A 32 5.34 -8.48 19.86
N SER A 33 5.82 -7.36 20.39
CA SER A 33 4.96 -6.28 20.88
C SER A 33 4.34 -5.42 19.76
N LEU A 34 4.83 -5.55 18.52
CA LEU A 34 4.32 -4.78 17.39
C LEU A 34 2.86 -5.10 17.09
N SER A 35 2.11 -4.05 16.71
CA SER A 35 0.76 -4.22 16.18
C SER A 35 0.79 -4.87 14.79
N ASP A 36 -0.33 -5.46 14.39
CA ASP A 36 -0.45 -6.08 13.05
C ASP A 36 -0.25 -5.05 11.92
N GLU A 37 -0.61 -3.78 12.16
CA GLU A 37 -0.33 -2.70 11.22
C GLU A 37 1.15 -2.41 11.10
N GLN A 38 1.86 -2.33 12.23
CA GLN A 38 3.30 -2.09 12.23
C GLN A 38 4.06 -3.25 11.58
N LEU A 39 3.67 -4.50 11.86
CA LEU A 39 4.25 -5.68 11.21
C LEU A 39 4.08 -5.63 9.69
N CYS A 40 2.88 -5.32 9.20
CA CYS A 40 2.63 -5.21 7.77
C CYS A 40 3.32 -3.99 7.14
N ASP A 41 3.42 -2.86 7.84
CA ASP A 41 4.17 -1.71 7.37
C ASP A 41 5.67 -2.02 7.26
N TYR A 42 6.24 -2.76 8.22
CA TYR A 42 7.63 -3.21 8.14
C TYR A 42 7.86 -4.17 6.97
N ASN A 43 6.93 -5.11 6.73
CA ASN A 43 7.02 -6.04 5.62
C ASN A 43 6.89 -5.37 4.24
N ASN A 44 6.05 -4.34 4.12
CA ASN A 44 5.72 -3.72 2.83
C ASN A 44 6.68 -2.59 2.44
N ASN A 45 7.25 -1.88 3.41
CA ASN A 45 8.04 -0.66 3.15
C ASN A 45 9.55 -0.84 3.32
N TYR A 46 9.99 -1.96 3.90
CA TYR A 46 11.41 -2.20 4.16
C TYR A 46 11.87 -3.53 3.59
N ARG A 47 13.19 -3.68 3.47
CA ARG A 47 13.80 -4.96 3.12
C ARG A 47 13.32 -6.04 4.10
N SER A 48 12.89 -7.17 3.54
CA SER A 48 12.49 -8.37 4.27
C SER A 48 13.42 -8.66 5.45
N GLU A 49 12.83 -8.74 6.64
CA GLU A 49 13.49 -9.05 7.91
C GLU A 49 12.84 -10.31 8.49
N SER A 50 13.67 -11.28 8.88
CA SER A 50 13.23 -12.66 9.13
C SER A 50 12.33 -12.79 10.35
N ARG A 51 12.54 -11.98 11.41
CA ARG A 51 11.75 -12.03 12.64
C ARG A 51 10.38 -11.43 12.45
N THR A 52 10.30 -10.30 11.75
CA THR A 52 9.05 -9.66 11.32
C THR A 52 8.22 -10.64 10.48
N GLN A 53 8.85 -11.34 9.54
CA GLN A 53 8.18 -12.37 8.73
C GLN A 53 7.75 -13.60 9.54
N ALA A 54 8.58 -14.03 10.50
CA ALA A 54 8.21 -15.10 11.41
C ALA A 54 6.96 -14.73 12.23
N GLU A 55 6.90 -13.50 12.72
CA GLU A 55 5.76 -13.02 13.51
C GLU A 55 4.49 -12.86 12.66
N ILE A 56 4.61 -12.34 11.43
CA ILE A 56 3.50 -12.29 10.45
C ILE A 56 2.92 -13.68 10.20
N ARG A 57 3.79 -14.68 9.96
CA ARG A 57 3.36 -16.07 9.74
C ARG A 57 2.76 -16.68 11.00
N ARG A 58 3.34 -16.41 12.17
CA ARG A 58 2.86 -16.91 13.47
C ARG A 58 1.43 -16.43 13.77
N ARG A 59 1.11 -15.20 13.35
CA ARG A 59 -0.20 -14.56 13.54
C ARG A 59 -1.16 -14.72 12.36
N ASP A 60 -0.76 -15.41 11.31
CA ASP A 60 -1.54 -15.56 10.07
C ASP A 60 -2.02 -14.22 9.48
N LEU A 61 -1.13 -13.22 9.47
CA LEU A 61 -1.48 -11.88 8.99
C LEU A 61 -1.42 -11.78 7.48
N ASN A 62 -2.53 -11.33 6.86
CA ASN A 62 -2.54 -10.93 5.47
C ASN A 62 -2.10 -9.46 5.33
N CYS A 63 -0.83 -9.26 4.97
CA CYS A 63 -0.24 -7.93 4.76
C CYS A 63 -0.45 -7.36 3.34
N ASN A 64 -1.31 -7.94 2.52
CA ASN A 64 -1.71 -7.36 1.24
C ASN A 64 -2.27 -5.94 1.46
N ARG A 65 -1.77 -4.98 0.69
CA ARG A 65 -2.14 -3.56 0.80
C ARG A 65 -3.66 -3.34 0.68
N HIS A 66 -4.33 -4.04 -0.23
CA HIS A 66 -5.77 -3.93 -0.40
C HIS A 66 -6.52 -4.55 0.78
N HIS A 67 -6.12 -5.75 1.21
CA HIS A 67 -6.69 -6.42 2.38
C HIS A 67 -6.64 -5.53 3.63
N ARG A 68 -5.47 -4.96 3.93
CA ARG A 68 -5.29 -4.01 5.05
C ARG A 68 -6.13 -2.74 4.88
N THR A 69 -6.27 -2.23 3.66
CA THR A 69 -7.10 -1.06 3.37
C THR A 69 -8.58 -1.35 3.64
N CYS A 70 -9.05 -2.54 3.29
CA CYS A 70 -10.42 -2.98 3.55
C CYS A 70 -10.68 -3.18 5.05
N LEU A 71 -9.74 -3.77 5.78
CA LEU A 71 -9.80 -3.87 7.25
C LEU A 71 -9.91 -2.49 7.91
N LYS A 72 -9.10 -1.50 7.47
CA LYS A 72 -9.17 -0.12 7.97
C LYS A 72 -10.52 0.57 7.70
N LYS A 73 -11.27 0.10 6.71
CA LYS A 73 -12.64 0.55 6.42
C LYS A 73 -13.70 -0.16 7.28
N GLY A 74 -13.30 -1.03 8.20
CA GLY A 74 -14.20 -1.79 9.07
C GLY A 74 -14.82 -3.02 8.41
N ILE A 75 -14.31 -3.44 7.25
CA ILE A 75 -14.81 -4.64 6.56
C ILE A 75 -14.26 -5.87 7.26
N GLN A 76 -15.14 -6.80 7.60
CA GLN A 76 -14.77 -8.04 8.29
C GLN A 76 -13.97 -8.96 7.37
N PRO A 77 -12.88 -9.59 7.86
CA PRO A 77 -12.10 -10.54 7.07
C PRO A 77 -12.93 -11.77 6.68
N ASN A 78 -12.52 -12.45 5.61
CA ASN A 78 -13.15 -13.69 5.13
C ASN A 78 -14.65 -13.57 4.79
N THR A 79 -15.09 -12.37 4.40
CA THR A 79 -16.46 -12.11 3.93
C THR A 79 -16.47 -11.77 2.44
N GLU A 80 -17.64 -11.89 1.80
CA GLU A 80 -17.82 -11.43 0.41
C GLU A 80 -17.53 -9.93 0.25
N ALA A 81 -17.85 -9.14 1.27
CA ALA A 81 -17.55 -7.71 1.30
C ALA A 81 -16.03 -7.44 1.28
N MET A 82 -15.23 -8.31 1.88
CA MET A 82 -13.76 -8.23 1.82
C MET A 82 -13.27 -8.46 0.39
N GLY A 83 -13.71 -9.56 -0.24
CA GLY A 83 -13.33 -9.87 -1.62
C GLY A 83 -13.72 -8.76 -2.58
N PHE A 84 -14.95 -8.24 -2.46
CA PHE A 84 -15.41 -7.11 -3.26
C PHE A 84 -14.56 -5.85 -3.07
N CYS A 85 -14.21 -5.53 -1.82
CA CYS A 85 -13.37 -4.37 -1.54
C CYS A 85 -11.96 -4.51 -2.14
N GLU A 86 -11.35 -5.69 -2.01
CA GLU A 86 -10.02 -5.95 -2.59
C GLU A 86 -10.04 -5.87 -4.12
N ASP A 87 -11.06 -6.45 -4.76
CA ASP A 87 -11.25 -6.39 -6.21
C ASP A 87 -11.45 -4.95 -6.70
N MET A 88 -12.28 -4.17 -6.01
CA MET A 88 -12.50 -2.77 -6.33
C MET A 88 -11.21 -1.94 -6.20
N LEU A 89 -10.39 -2.17 -5.18
CA LEU A 89 -9.13 -1.46 -5.00
C LEU A 89 -8.11 -1.86 -6.07
N ARG A 90 -8.03 -3.15 -6.41
CA ARG A 90 -7.16 -3.68 -7.47
C ARG A 90 -7.53 -3.13 -8.84
N GLU A 91 -8.82 -3.08 -9.15
CA GLU A 91 -9.30 -2.55 -10.43
C GLU A 91 -9.07 -1.04 -10.56
N ASN A 92 -9.30 -0.28 -9.48
CA ASN A 92 -8.95 1.14 -9.44
C ASN A 92 -7.45 1.39 -9.67
N GLU A 93 -6.58 0.54 -9.10
CA GLU A 93 -5.15 0.62 -9.32
C GLU A 93 -4.77 0.30 -10.76
N ARG A 94 -5.38 -0.74 -11.35
CA ARG A 94 -5.22 -1.09 -12.76
C ARG A 94 -5.57 0.08 -13.68
N LEU A 95 -6.75 0.69 -13.50
CA LEU A 95 -7.20 1.84 -14.30
C LEU A 95 -6.32 3.09 -14.15
N ARG A 96 -5.65 3.24 -12.99
CA ARG A 96 -4.73 4.36 -12.74
C ARG A 96 -3.40 4.21 -13.49
N TYR A 97 -2.90 2.98 -13.62
CA TYR A 97 -1.58 2.70 -14.20
C TYR A 97 -1.64 2.21 -15.66
N ASP A 98 -2.80 1.77 -16.11
CA ASP A 98 -3.10 1.43 -17.49
C ASP A 98 -4.21 2.38 -17.99
N PRO A 99 -3.90 3.69 -18.14
CA PRO A 99 -4.86 4.60 -18.74
C PRO A 99 -5.16 4.09 -20.15
N PRO A 100 -6.44 3.96 -20.55
CA PRO A 100 -6.75 3.59 -21.91
C PRO A 100 -6.13 4.64 -22.82
N TYR A 101 -5.06 4.28 -23.53
CA TYR A 101 -4.50 5.16 -24.53
C TYR A 101 -5.54 5.37 -25.62
N ASP A 102 -5.72 6.65 -25.93
CA ASP A 102 -6.51 7.24 -26.99
C ASP A 102 -8.03 7.10 -26.88
N HIS A 103 -8.68 8.13 -26.32
CA HIS A 103 -9.52 8.99 -27.14
C HIS A 103 -9.71 10.37 -26.52
N PHE A 104 -9.43 11.38 -27.35
CA PHE A 104 -9.75 12.78 -27.21
C PHE A 104 -11.03 13.06 -26.42
N GLY A 105 -10.94 13.99 -25.47
CA GLY A 105 -12.01 14.89 -25.09
C GLY A 105 -13.30 14.22 -24.56
N MET A 106 -13.46 14.24 -23.25
CA MET A 106 -14.67 14.66 -22.52
C MET A 106 -14.59 14.05 -21.13
N GLY A 107 -14.48 14.93 -20.13
CA GLY A 107 -14.82 14.57 -18.76
C GLY A 107 -16.23 14.00 -18.71
N LEU A 108 -16.51 13.22 -17.65
CA LEU A 108 -17.77 12.51 -17.33
C LEU A 108 -17.77 10.98 -17.56
N TYR A 109 -16.70 10.25 -17.21
CA TYR A 109 -16.82 8.79 -17.03
C TYR A 109 -16.13 8.33 -15.74
N GLY A 110 -16.71 8.74 -14.60
CA GLY A 110 -16.36 8.19 -13.27
C GLY A 110 -17.52 7.49 -12.56
N PHE A 111 -18.74 7.55 -13.12
CA PHE A 111 -19.96 7.04 -12.47
C PHE A 111 -20.61 5.84 -13.17
N SER A 112 -20.33 5.59 -14.45
CA SER A 112 -21.05 4.54 -15.21
C SER A 112 -20.58 3.10 -14.89
N ASP A 113 -19.33 2.90 -14.49
CA ASP A 113 -18.81 1.54 -14.24
C ASP A 113 -19.11 1.03 -12.83
N TYR A 114 -19.28 1.94 -11.86
CA TYR A 114 -19.68 1.57 -10.49
C TYR A 114 -21.06 0.90 -10.47
N ASP A 115 -22.02 1.42 -11.25
CA ASP A 115 -23.35 0.82 -11.35
C ASP A 115 -23.35 -0.49 -12.15
N ARG A 116 -22.44 -0.65 -13.10
CA ARG A 116 -22.28 -1.92 -13.85
C ARG A 116 -21.74 -3.04 -12.97
N ILE A 117 -20.69 -2.76 -12.19
CA ILE A 117 -20.13 -3.74 -11.23
C ILE A 117 -21.20 -4.09 -10.17
N ARG A 118 -21.93 -3.10 -9.66
CA ARG A 118 -23.03 -3.33 -8.70
C ARG A 118 -24.19 -4.15 -9.28
N ALA A 119 -24.52 -3.96 -10.56
CA ALA A 119 -25.59 -4.69 -11.22
C ALA A 119 -25.23 -6.17 -11.43
N VAL A 120 -23.98 -6.49 -11.78
CA VAL A 120 -23.53 -7.88 -11.98
C VAL A 120 -23.57 -8.69 -10.67
N HIS A 121 -23.33 -8.05 -9.52
CA HIS A 121 -23.37 -8.71 -8.21
C HIS A 121 -24.76 -8.80 -7.55
N ARG A 122 -25.81 -8.16 -8.11
CA ARG A 122 -27.18 -8.29 -7.59
C ARG A 122 -27.93 -9.52 -8.09
N PHE A 123 -27.39 -10.23 -9.07
CA PHE A 123 -28.04 -11.38 -9.72
C PHE A 123 -27.37 -12.72 -9.41
N ARG A 124 -26.61 -12.82 -8.32
CA ARG A 124 -26.03 -14.09 -7.85
C ARG A 124 -26.47 -14.40 -6.43
#